data_AF-F1YWU5-F1
#
_entry.id   AF-F1YWU5-F1
#
_cell.length_a   1.000
_cell.length_b   1.000
_cell.length_c   1.000
_cell.angle_alpha   90.00
_cell.angle_beta   90.00
_cell.angle_gamma   90.00
#
_symmetry.space_group_name_H-M   'P 1'
#
loop_
_entity.id
_entity.type
_entity.pdbx_description
1 polymer ?
#
loop_
_entity_poly.entity_id
_entity_poly.type
_entity_poly.pdbx_seq_one_letter_code
_entity_poly.pdbx_strand_id
1 'polypeptide(L)'
;MPDPYMFLNHNQRRSLFPRIAAPGLAALGLLATLGGCGDGESKSMDFAPTCPITHIPSEAADYYLYQGKGTGFKNMIARASILQLQGDCLAAGPKDLKTRIVLRFVIERGPAAAANTLTLPWFIAVLHGDRIVNKHVFHHTVSFPANLSTFEDDTKVITVDLPIPPKNVDSDYRFEVGFQLTKDQLEYNQVHLKRAAYQAY
;
A
#
# COMPACT_ATOMS: atom_id res chain seq x y z
N MET A 1 38.61 14.52 -24.06
CA MET A 1 39.34 14.85 -22.82
C MET A 1 38.40 14.60 -21.65
N PRO A 2 38.61 13.50 -20.91
CA PRO A 2 38.29 13.49 -19.48
C PRO A 2 39.48 13.01 -18.64
N ASP A 3 39.67 13.68 -17.50
CA ASP A 3 40.62 13.32 -16.44
C ASP A 3 40.16 12.07 -15.65
N PRO A 4 41.10 11.26 -15.13
CA PRO A 4 40.82 10.18 -14.19
C PRO A 4 41.16 10.57 -12.74
N TYR A 5 40.96 9.61 -11.83
CA TYR A 5 41.37 9.56 -10.41
C TYR A 5 40.33 10.03 -9.38
N MET A 6 39.78 9.06 -8.64
CA MET A 6 40.14 8.84 -7.23
C MET A 6 39.54 7.50 -6.76
N PHE A 7 40.37 6.46 -6.63
CA PHE A 7 40.00 5.24 -5.90
C PHE A 7 40.63 5.25 -4.51
N LEU A 8 39.77 4.92 -3.55
CA LEU A 8 39.98 4.97 -2.12
C LEU A 8 41.05 3.99 -1.63
N ASN A 9 41.90 4.54 -0.77
CA ASN A 9 42.82 3.87 0.13
C ASN A 9 42.04 3.39 1.37
N HIS A 10 42.15 2.11 1.76
CA HIS A 10 42.40 1.80 3.17
C HIS A 10 42.81 0.35 3.46
N ASN A 11 44.02 0.26 4.01
CA ASN A 11 44.32 -0.37 5.29
C ASN A 11 44.52 -1.89 5.34
N GLN A 12 45.81 -2.24 5.32
CA GLN A 12 46.35 -3.54 5.67
C GLN A 12 46.01 -3.92 7.12
N ARG A 13 45.55 -5.15 7.33
CA ARG A 13 45.65 -5.82 8.63
C ARG A 13 46.44 -7.12 8.47
N ARG A 14 47.68 -7.07 8.95
CA ARG A 14 48.46 -8.24 9.35
C ARG A 14 47.82 -8.82 10.62
N SER A 15 47.53 -10.12 10.65
CA SER A 15 47.40 -10.85 11.91
C SER A 15 48.07 -12.21 11.79
N LEU A 16 48.90 -12.47 12.80
CA LEU A 16 49.85 -13.56 12.96
C LEU A 16 49.13 -14.87 13.28
N PHE A 17 49.49 -15.94 12.59
CA PHE A 17 49.12 -17.30 12.99
C PHE A 17 50.28 -17.93 13.78
N PRO A 18 50.07 -18.42 15.02
CA PRO A 18 51.03 -19.30 15.64
C PRO A 18 50.75 -20.76 15.23
N ARG A 19 51.82 -21.44 14.83
CA ARG A 19 51.89 -22.89 14.69
C ARG A 19 52.07 -23.50 16.07
N ILE A 20 51.23 -24.46 16.46
CA ILE A 20 51.56 -25.40 17.54
C ILE A 20 51.16 -26.79 17.08
N ALA A 21 52.14 -27.69 17.10
CA ALA A 21 52.01 -29.12 16.90
C ALA A 21 52.29 -29.81 18.25
N ALA A 22 51.49 -30.81 18.63
CA ALA A 22 51.93 -32.13 19.10
C ALA A 22 50.76 -32.95 19.69
N PRO A 23 50.82 -34.30 19.59
CA PRO A 23 49.74 -35.24 19.96
C PRO A 23 49.94 -35.91 21.33
N GLY A 24 48.91 -36.56 21.89
CA GLY A 24 49.06 -37.44 23.07
C GLY A 24 47.73 -37.96 23.64
N LEU A 25 47.68 -39.28 23.87
CA LEU A 25 46.53 -40.11 24.26
C LEU A 25 45.99 -39.94 25.70
N ALA A 26 44.76 -40.46 25.87
CA ALA A 26 44.17 -41.13 27.04
C ALA A 26 43.46 -40.29 28.11
N ALA A 27 42.12 -40.43 28.20
CA ALA A 27 41.46 -41.14 29.30
C ALA A 27 39.92 -41.04 29.19
N LEU A 28 39.28 -42.12 29.60
CA LEU A 28 37.84 -42.38 29.60
C LEU A 28 37.04 -41.39 30.46
N GLY A 29 35.82 -41.11 29.97
CA GLY A 29 34.63 -41.19 30.80
C GLY A 29 34.17 -39.89 31.45
N LEU A 30 33.22 -39.22 30.80
CA LEU A 30 32.11 -38.53 31.46
C LEU A 30 30.98 -38.32 30.44
N LEU A 31 30.00 -39.21 30.54
CA LEU A 31 28.57 -39.08 30.23
C LEU A 31 28.17 -37.94 29.29
N ALA A 32 27.99 -38.30 28.01
CA ALA A 32 27.23 -37.52 27.06
C ALA A 32 25.73 -37.59 27.42
N THR A 33 25.20 -36.52 27.99
CA THR A 33 23.78 -36.17 27.87
C THR A 33 23.69 -34.80 27.20
N LEU A 34 23.95 -34.76 25.88
CA LEU A 34 23.39 -33.70 25.06
C LEU A 34 21.89 -33.98 24.93
N GLY A 35 21.13 -33.48 25.90
CA GLY A 35 19.67 -33.38 25.81
C GLY A 35 19.32 -32.62 24.53
N GLY A 36 18.42 -33.23 23.77
CA GLY A 36 18.20 -32.96 22.36
C GLY A 36 17.80 -31.54 22.01
N CYS A 37 18.15 -31.24 20.76
CA CYS A 37 17.66 -30.16 19.92
C CYS A 37 16.20 -29.80 20.19
N GLY A 38 16.00 -28.48 20.32
CA GLY A 38 14.89 -27.77 19.72
C GLY A 38 13.54 -28.41 19.96
N ASP A 39 12.93 -28.07 21.10
CA ASP A 39 11.48 -28.05 21.16
C ASP A 39 11.06 -27.05 20.09
N GLY A 40 10.70 -27.64 18.95
CA GLY A 40 10.35 -26.95 17.74
C GLY A 40 9.13 -26.14 18.05
N GLU A 41 9.34 -24.88 18.39
CA GLU A 41 8.37 -23.82 18.27
C GLU A 41 7.94 -23.83 16.80
N SER A 42 6.98 -24.71 16.53
CA SER A 42 6.19 -24.77 15.33
C SER A 42 5.25 -23.57 15.44
N LYS A 43 5.82 -22.36 15.48
CA LYS A 43 5.17 -21.22 14.87
C LYS A 43 4.99 -21.67 13.45
N SER A 44 3.79 -22.18 13.17
CA SER A 44 3.30 -22.39 11.84
C SER A 44 3.80 -21.22 11.03
N MET A 45 4.59 -21.50 10.00
CA MET A 45 4.88 -20.53 8.97
C MET A 45 3.56 -20.32 8.21
N ASP A 46 2.56 -19.76 8.90
CA ASP A 46 1.29 -19.39 8.32
C ASP A 46 1.60 -18.16 7.49
N PHE A 47 1.86 -18.40 6.22
CA PHE A 47 2.06 -17.35 5.24
C PHE A 47 0.86 -16.41 5.25
N ALA A 48 1.12 -15.10 5.15
CA ALA A 48 0.05 -14.12 5.05
C ALA A 48 -0.87 -14.48 3.87
N PRO A 49 -2.20 -14.48 4.07
CA PRO A 49 -3.13 -14.83 3.01
C PRO A 49 -3.06 -13.81 1.86
N THR A 50 -3.33 -14.29 0.66
CA THR A 50 -3.45 -13.43 -0.52
C THR A 50 -4.67 -12.51 -0.39
N CYS A 51 -4.52 -11.23 -0.76
CA CYS A 51 -5.65 -10.31 -0.80
C CYS A 51 -6.52 -10.51 -2.05
N PRO A 52 -7.84 -10.25 -1.94
CA PRO A 52 -8.70 -10.16 -3.10
C PRO A 52 -8.18 -9.13 -4.11
N ILE A 53 -8.44 -9.37 -5.39
CA ILE A 53 -8.07 -8.45 -6.46
C ILE A 53 -8.76 -7.12 -6.22
N THR A 54 -8.00 -6.03 -6.33
CA THR A 54 -8.51 -4.68 -6.18
C THR A 54 -8.37 -3.90 -7.47
N HIS A 55 -9.45 -3.24 -7.88
CA HIS A 55 -9.53 -2.43 -9.09
C HIS A 55 -9.93 -1.00 -8.76
N ILE A 56 -9.36 -0.02 -9.47
CA ILE A 56 -9.79 1.38 -9.40
C ILE A 56 -10.38 1.72 -10.77
N PRO A 57 -11.71 1.84 -10.88
CA PRO A 57 -12.35 2.25 -12.12
C PRO A 57 -11.77 3.58 -12.61
N SER A 58 -11.39 3.65 -13.88
CA SER A 58 -10.69 4.80 -14.45
C SER A 58 -11.49 6.11 -14.29
N GLU A 59 -12.81 6.00 -14.42
CA GLU A 59 -13.78 7.07 -14.29
C GLU A 59 -14.00 7.53 -12.85
N ALA A 60 -13.57 6.75 -11.87
CA ALA A 60 -13.61 7.08 -10.45
C ALA A 60 -12.21 7.34 -9.86
N ALA A 61 -11.16 7.32 -10.68
CA ALA A 61 -9.77 7.50 -10.22
C ALA A 61 -9.40 8.97 -9.97
N ASP A 62 -10.11 9.91 -10.60
CA ASP A 62 -9.89 11.34 -10.48
C ASP A 62 -11.12 12.05 -9.90
N TYR A 63 -10.91 13.04 -9.06
CA TYR A 63 -11.91 13.94 -8.51
C TYR A 63 -11.61 15.37 -8.98
N TYR A 64 -12.57 15.98 -9.68
CA TYR A 64 -12.49 17.38 -10.10
C TYR A 64 -13.57 18.20 -9.40
N LEU A 65 -13.16 19.33 -8.83
CA LEU A 65 -14.05 20.27 -8.20
C LEU A 65 -13.88 21.66 -8.81
N TYR A 66 -14.97 22.21 -9.31
CA TYR A 66 -15.01 23.51 -9.96
C TYR A 66 -15.96 24.47 -9.24
N GLN A 67 -15.65 25.76 -9.32
CA GLN A 67 -16.52 26.83 -8.87
C GLN A 67 -17.54 27.16 -9.96
N GLY A 68 -18.83 27.11 -9.61
CA GLY A 68 -19.91 27.39 -10.55
C GLY A 68 -19.98 26.36 -11.68
N LYS A 69 -20.32 26.80 -12.91
CA LYS A 69 -20.59 25.92 -14.05
C LYS A 69 -19.44 25.72 -15.02
N GLY A 70 -18.32 26.45 -14.88
CA GLY A 70 -17.23 26.38 -15.85
C GLY A 70 -16.11 25.44 -15.40
N THR A 71 -15.61 24.59 -16.30
CA THR A 71 -14.57 23.57 -16.05
C THR A 71 -13.14 24.01 -16.40
N GLY A 72 -12.92 25.31 -16.64
CA GLY A 72 -11.61 25.85 -16.95
C GLY A 72 -10.70 25.96 -15.72
N PHE A 73 -9.38 26.01 -15.93
CA PHE A 73 -8.38 26.13 -14.85
C PHE A 73 -8.66 27.25 -13.86
N LYS A 74 -9.10 28.43 -14.34
CA LYS A 74 -9.45 29.58 -13.49
C LYS A 74 -10.57 29.31 -12.47
N ASN A 75 -11.45 28.35 -12.76
CA ASN A 75 -12.57 27.95 -11.91
C ASN A 75 -12.25 26.69 -11.10
N MET A 76 -11.09 26.07 -11.30
CA MET A 76 -10.72 24.86 -10.59
C MET A 76 -10.51 25.19 -9.11
N ILE A 77 -11.28 24.54 -8.25
CA ILE A 77 -11.10 24.60 -6.80
C ILE A 77 -10.04 23.57 -6.42
N ALA A 78 -10.19 22.34 -6.87
CA ALA A 78 -9.21 21.30 -6.60
C ALA A 78 -9.31 20.17 -7.62
N ARG A 79 -8.20 19.46 -7.75
CA ARG A 79 -8.14 18.15 -8.38
C ARG A 79 -7.53 17.16 -7.39
N ALA A 80 -8.04 15.95 -7.32
CA ALA A 80 -7.37 14.85 -6.62
C ALA A 80 -7.35 13.61 -7.50
N SER A 81 -6.32 12.79 -7.37
CA SER A 81 -6.18 11.54 -8.12
C SER A 81 -5.71 10.44 -7.17
N ILE A 82 -6.22 9.24 -7.33
CA ILE A 82 -5.74 8.07 -6.58
C ILE A 82 -4.40 7.65 -7.19
N LEU A 83 -3.32 7.81 -6.44
CA LEU A 83 -1.96 7.51 -6.87
C LEU A 83 -1.61 6.04 -6.60
N GLN A 84 -1.97 5.56 -5.42
CA GLN A 84 -1.63 4.22 -4.98
C GLN A 84 -2.72 3.66 -4.07
N LEU A 85 -2.92 2.34 -4.16
CA LEU A 85 -3.63 1.55 -3.17
C LEU A 85 -2.62 0.65 -2.48
N GLN A 86 -2.57 0.73 -1.17
CA GLN A 86 -1.75 -0.11 -0.31
C GLN A 86 -2.67 -0.97 0.53
N GLY A 87 -2.35 -2.25 0.67
CA GLY A 87 -3.12 -3.11 1.55
C GLY A 87 -2.37 -4.37 1.93
N ASP A 88 -2.89 -5.00 2.98
CA ASP A 88 -2.42 -6.29 3.46
C ASP A 88 -3.58 -7.10 4.02
N CYS A 89 -3.43 -8.42 4.01
CA CYS A 89 -4.46 -9.33 4.48
C CYS A 89 -3.96 -10.18 5.63
N LEU A 90 -4.83 -10.34 6.63
CA LEU A 90 -4.56 -11.07 7.86
C LEU A 90 -5.63 -12.14 8.05
N ALA A 91 -5.21 -13.32 8.49
CA ALA A 91 -6.15 -14.34 8.95
C ALA A 91 -6.79 -13.87 10.27
N ALA A 92 -8.11 -13.67 10.29
CA ALA A 92 -8.85 -13.35 11.50
C ALA A 92 -9.55 -14.58 12.11
N GLY A 93 -9.65 -15.66 11.34
CA GLY A 93 -10.21 -16.95 11.75
C GLY A 93 -10.21 -17.96 10.61
N PRO A 94 -10.72 -19.19 10.80
CA PRO A 94 -10.71 -20.24 9.78
C PRO A 94 -11.47 -19.88 8.48
N LYS A 95 -12.40 -18.92 8.57
CA LYS A 95 -13.26 -18.45 7.47
C LYS A 95 -13.34 -16.93 7.37
N ASP A 96 -12.44 -16.22 8.06
CA ASP A 96 -12.48 -14.77 8.15
C ASP A 96 -11.16 -14.18 7.70
N LEU A 97 -11.21 -13.43 6.59
CA LEU A 97 -10.09 -12.69 6.05
C LEU A 97 -10.28 -11.21 6.40
N LYS A 98 -9.27 -10.62 7.04
CA LYS A 98 -9.25 -9.21 7.37
C LYS A 98 -8.34 -8.48 6.40
N THR A 99 -8.88 -7.57 5.61
CA THR A 99 -8.12 -6.75 4.66
C THR A 99 -7.95 -5.35 5.21
N ARG A 100 -6.71 -4.86 5.29
CA ARG A 100 -6.39 -3.47 5.61
C ARG A 100 -6.07 -2.72 4.33
N ILE A 101 -6.63 -1.52 4.17
CA ILE A 101 -6.51 -0.70 2.96
C ILE A 101 -6.13 0.73 3.37
N VAL A 102 -5.18 1.28 2.64
CA VAL A 102 -4.78 2.70 2.67
C VAL A 102 -4.72 3.20 1.24
N LEU A 103 -5.33 4.34 0.97
CA LEU A 103 -5.20 5.04 -0.30
C LEU A 103 -4.23 6.19 -0.17
N ARG A 104 -3.37 6.35 -1.18
CA ARG A 104 -2.59 7.56 -1.39
C ARG A 104 -3.26 8.41 -2.45
N PHE A 105 -3.53 9.66 -2.10
CA PHE A 105 -4.00 10.66 -3.03
C PHE A 105 -2.88 11.61 -3.39
N VAL A 106 -2.88 12.09 -4.63
CA VAL A 106 -2.22 13.33 -5.02
C VAL A 106 -3.29 14.40 -5.20
N ILE A 107 -3.13 15.53 -4.52
CA ILE A 107 -4.11 16.62 -4.49
C ILE A 107 -3.44 17.88 -5.04
N GLU A 108 -4.13 18.55 -5.97
CA GLU A 108 -3.77 19.85 -6.53
C GLU A 108 -4.79 20.91 -6.09
N ARG A 109 -4.31 21.99 -5.47
CA ARG A 109 -5.09 23.18 -5.14
C ARG A 109 -5.22 24.05 -6.39
N GLY A 110 -6.45 24.32 -6.80
CA GLY A 110 -6.71 25.22 -7.92
C GLY A 110 -6.85 26.70 -7.50
N PRO A 111 -6.77 27.64 -8.45
CA PRO A 111 -6.82 29.08 -8.17
C PRO A 111 -8.17 29.57 -7.62
N ALA A 112 -9.26 28.82 -7.79
CA ALA A 112 -10.57 29.15 -7.23
C ALA A 112 -10.77 28.64 -5.79
N ALA A 113 -9.76 28.01 -5.18
CA ALA A 113 -9.84 27.48 -3.82
C ALA A 113 -9.87 28.57 -2.75
N ALA A 114 -11.08 28.96 -2.31
CA ALA A 114 -11.27 29.90 -1.22
C ALA A 114 -11.01 29.28 0.17
N ALA A 115 -11.36 28.00 0.35
CA ALA A 115 -11.14 27.28 1.61
C ALA A 115 -9.72 26.72 1.70
N ASN A 116 -9.21 26.58 2.93
CA ASN A 116 -7.92 25.94 3.20
C ASN A 116 -8.01 24.43 3.40
N THR A 117 -9.22 23.86 3.38
CA THR A 117 -9.45 22.43 3.50
C THR A 117 -10.28 21.92 2.32
N LEU A 118 -10.14 20.63 2.04
CA LEU A 118 -10.91 19.89 1.04
C LEU A 118 -11.33 18.55 1.62
N THR A 119 -12.60 18.20 1.49
CA THR A 119 -13.09 16.86 1.82
C THR A 119 -13.29 16.06 0.55
N LEU A 120 -12.62 14.92 0.47
CA LEU A 120 -12.64 13.98 -0.64
C LEU A 120 -13.54 12.79 -0.27
N PRO A 121 -14.73 12.67 -0.85
CA PRO A 121 -15.57 11.50 -0.66
C PRO A 121 -15.04 10.35 -1.53
N TRP A 122 -14.82 9.18 -0.95
CA TRP A 122 -14.31 8.00 -1.64
C TRP A 122 -15.03 6.75 -1.13
N PHE A 123 -14.96 5.65 -1.87
CA PHE A 123 -15.66 4.43 -1.52
C PHE A 123 -14.78 3.19 -1.64
N ILE A 124 -15.17 2.16 -0.89
CA ILE A 124 -14.76 0.78 -1.08
C ILE A 124 -16.03 -0.03 -1.36
N ALA A 125 -16.08 -0.69 -2.49
CA ALA A 125 -17.13 -1.62 -2.87
C ALA A 125 -16.57 -3.04 -2.87
N VAL A 126 -17.30 -3.97 -2.27
CA VAL A 126 -17.03 -5.40 -2.30
C VAL A 126 -17.96 -6.00 -3.34
N LEU A 127 -17.38 -6.69 -4.31
CA LEU A 127 -18.13 -7.37 -5.35
C LEU A 127 -17.94 -8.88 -5.20
N HIS A 128 -18.96 -9.64 -5.57
CA HIS A 128 -18.92 -11.10 -5.69
C HIS A 128 -19.48 -11.47 -7.06
N GLY A 129 -18.60 -11.89 -7.97
CA GLY A 129 -18.89 -11.77 -9.41
C GLY A 129 -19.28 -10.33 -9.75
N ASP A 130 -20.28 -10.10 -10.59
CA ASP A 130 -20.64 -8.75 -11.05
C ASP A 130 -21.62 -8.00 -10.14
N ARG A 131 -21.87 -8.53 -8.93
CA ARG A 131 -22.78 -7.90 -7.97
C ARG A 131 -22.00 -7.22 -6.87
N ILE A 132 -22.31 -5.95 -6.62
CA ILE A 132 -21.87 -5.25 -5.42
C ILE A 132 -22.63 -5.83 -4.23
N VAL A 133 -21.92 -6.51 -3.34
CA VAL A 133 -22.49 -7.11 -2.12
C VAL A 133 -22.39 -6.18 -0.92
N ASN A 134 -21.42 -5.28 -0.91
CA ASN A 134 -21.30 -4.23 0.10
C ASN A 134 -20.61 -3.00 -0.49
N LYS A 135 -20.94 -1.80 0.01
CA LYS A 135 -20.26 -0.56 -0.34
C LYS A 135 -20.28 0.40 0.84
N HIS A 136 -19.12 0.97 1.15
CA HIS A 136 -18.97 2.02 2.16
C HIS A 136 -18.37 3.27 1.56
N VAL A 137 -18.89 4.43 1.95
CA VAL A 137 -18.40 5.75 1.54
C VAL A 137 -17.72 6.41 2.74
N PHE A 138 -16.49 6.86 2.53
CA PHE A 138 -15.64 7.54 3.49
C PHE A 138 -15.42 8.99 3.05
N HIS A 139 -15.07 9.83 4.02
CA HIS A 139 -14.78 11.25 3.78
C HIS A 139 -13.39 11.57 4.33
N HIS A 140 -12.46 11.85 3.42
CA HIS A 140 -11.08 12.18 3.77
C HIS A 140 -10.87 13.69 3.69
N THR A 141 -10.60 14.34 4.82
CA THR A 141 -10.42 15.80 4.86
C THR A 141 -8.93 16.14 4.93
N VAL A 142 -8.46 16.89 3.94
CA VAL A 142 -7.08 17.39 3.85
C VAL A 142 -7.03 18.90 4.07
N SER A 143 -5.89 19.40 4.53
CA SER A 143 -5.59 20.83 4.58
C SER A 143 -4.55 21.18 3.53
N PHE A 144 -4.78 22.25 2.78
CA PHE A 144 -3.83 22.72 1.78
C PHE A 144 -2.57 23.27 2.48
N PRO A 145 -1.38 22.74 2.16
CA PRO A 145 -0.14 23.30 2.65
C PRO A 145 0.07 24.72 2.08
N ALA A 146 0.72 25.60 2.84
CA ALA A 146 0.88 27.01 2.48
C ALA A 146 1.74 27.24 1.22
N ASN A 147 2.71 26.36 0.97
CA ASN A 147 3.77 26.58 -0.02
C ASN A 147 3.73 25.61 -1.22
N LEU A 148 2.78 24.68 -1.27
CA LEU A 148 2.68 23.68 -2.33
C LEU A 148 1.32 23.76 -3.00
N SER A 149 1.30 23.85 -4.33
CA SER A 149 0.08 23.72 -5.12
C SER A 149 -0.36 22.26 -5.25
N THR A 150 0.59 21.31 -5.13
CA THR A 150 0.35 19.88 -5.25
C THR A 150 1.04 19.14 -4.11
N PHE A 151 0.36 18.20 -3.48
CA PHE A 151 0.88 17.40 -2.37
C PHE A 151 0.20 16.03 -2.33
N GLU A 152 0.84 15.09 -1.65
CA GLU A 152 0.28 13.75 -1.41
C GLU A 152 -0.25 13.64 0.02
N ASP A 153 -1.30 12.85 0.21
CA ASP A 153 -1.86 12.56 1.52
C ASP A 153 -2.45 11.15 1.55
N ASP A 154 -2.22 10.43 2.65
CA ASP A 154 -2.65 9.05 2.84
C ASP A 154 -3.92 9.00 3.70
N THR A 155 -4.87 8.13 3.34
CA THR A 155 -6.04 7.88 4.19
C THR A 155 -5.65 7.20 5.48
N LYS A 156 -6.54 7.23 6.47
CA LYS A 156 -6.45 6.31 7.60
C LYS A 156 -6.55 4.87 7.12
N VAL A 157 -5.95 3.95 7.88
CA VAL A 157 -6.08 2.51 7.65
C VAL A 157 -7.55 2.11 7.84
N ILE A 158 -8.17 1.60 6.77
CA ILE A 158 -9.51 1.03 6.80
C ILE A 158 -9.38 -0.48 6.88
N THR A 159 -10.17 -1.11 7.74
CA THR A 159 -10.22 -2.57 7.87
C THR A 159 -11.56 -3.07 7.35
N VAL A 160 -11.52 -4.07 6.46
CA VAL A 160 -12.69 -4.74 5.90
C VAL A 160 -12.61 -6.22 6.26
N ASP A 161 -13.65 -6.73 6.91
CA ASP A 161 -13.77 -8.15 7.21
C ASP A 161 -14.55 -8.84 6.10
N LEU A 162 -13.94 -9.86 5.49
CA LEU A 162 -14.55 -10.69 4.47
C LEU A 162 -14.81 -12.11 5.02
N PRO A 163 -16.03 -12.65 4.86
CA PRO A 163 -16.38 -13.99 5.32
C PRO A 163 -15.86 -15.07 4.35
N ILE A 164 -14.56 -15.03 4.05
CA ILE A 164 -13.88 -16.01 3.18
C ILE A 164 -12.69 -16.64 3.90
N PRO A 165 -12.38 -17.93 3.63
CA PRO A 165 -11.20 -18.58 4.18
C PRO A 165 -9.92 -17.81 3.82
N PRO A 166 -9.01 -17.55 4.79
CA PRO A 166 -7.73 -16.89 4.53
C PRO A 166 -6.75 -17.87 3.89
N LYS A 167 -7.02 -18.26 2.64
CA LYS A 167 -6.22 -19.20 1.85
C LYS A 167 -5.76 -18.54 0.56
N ASN A 168 -4.65 -19.03 0.02
CA ASN A 168 -4.14 -18.63 -1.30
C ASN A 168 -4.93 -19.35 -2.40
N VAL A 169 -6.23 -19.04 -2.52
CA VAL A 169 -7.12 -19.58 -3.57
C VAL A 169 -7.78 -18.43 -4.32
N ASP A 170 -8.11 -18.67 -5.58
CA ASP A 170 -8.91 -17.74 -6.36
C ASP A 170 -10.26 -17.51 -5.67
N SER A 171 -10.52 -16.26 -5.33
CA SER A 171 -11.76 -15.81 -4.72
C SER A 171 -12.52 -14.99 -5.74
N ASP A 172 -13.82 -15.28 -5.91
CA ASP A 172 -14.72 -14.48 -6.76
C ASP A 172 -15.03 -13.10 -6.14
N TYR A 173 -14.47 -12.82 -4.96
CA TYR A 173 -14.54 -11.50 -4.34
C TYR A 173 -13.49 -10.57 -4.94
N ARG A 174 -13.91 -9.36 -5.29
CA ARG A 174 -13.03 -8.28 -5.69
C ARG A 174 -13.41 -6.99 -4.98
N PHE A 175 -12.43 -6.13 -4.77
CA PHE A 175 -12.66 -4.77 -4.30
C PHE A 175 -12.66 -3.81 -5.48
N GLU A 176 -13.60 -2.87 -5.49
CA GLU A 176 -13.51 -1.67 -6.29
C GLU A 176 -13.38 -0.45 -5.39
N VAL A 177 -12.41 0.40 -5.70
CA VAL A 177 -12.08 1.58 -4.90
C VAL A 177 -12.03 2.80 -5.80
N GLY A 178 -12.61 3.91 -5.36
CA GLY A 178 -12.69 5.12 -6.18
C GLY A 178 -13.25 6.32 -5.43
N PHE A 179 -13.21 7.50 -6.05
CA PHE A 179 -13.92 8.66 -5.54
C PHE A 179 -15.42 8.47 -5.69
N GLN A 180 -16.18 8.94 -4.68
CA GLN A 180 -17.63 8.98 -4.76
C GLN A 180 -18.05 10.25 -5.50
N LEU A 181 -18.10 10.14 -6.82
CA LEU A 181 -18.41 11.25 -7.71
C LEU A 181 -19.90 11.56 -7.75
N THR A 182 -20.23 12.82 -8.01
CA THR A 182 -21.55 13.22 -8.50
C THR A 182 -21.72 12.81 -9.96
N LYS A 183 -22.95 12.86 -10.46
CA LYS A 183 -23.25 12.58 -11.87
C LYS A 183 -22.44 13.48 -12.81
N ASP A 184 -22.44 14.80 -12.57
CA ASP A 184 -21.73 15.77 -13.40
C ASP A 184 -20.20 15.52 -13.39
N GLN A 185 -19.65 15.12 -12.24
CA GLN A 185 -18.23 14.76 -12.12
C GLN A 185 -17.90 13.49 -12.90
N LEU A 186 -18.76 12.47 -12.82
CA LEU A 186 -18.58 11.23 -13.56
C LEU A 186 -18.64 11.48 -15.08
N GLU A 187 -19.62 12.24 -15.55
CA GLU A 187 -19.76 12.61 -16.96
C GLU A 187 -18.55 13.42 -17.44
N TYR A 188 -18.08 14.37 -16.62
CA TYR A 188 -16.85 15.11 -16.91
C TYR A 188 -15.65 14.16 -17.04
N ASN A 189 -15.49 13.22 -16.11
CA ASN A 189 -14.41 12.25 -16.15
C ASN A 189 -14.48 11.42 -17.43
N GLN A 190 -15.62 10.81 -17.75
CA GLN A 190 -15.79 9.93 -18.92
C GLN A 190 -15.32 10.55 -20.23
N VAL A 191 -15.47 11.86 -20.41
CA VAL A 191 -15.06 12.56 -21.64
C VAL A 191 -13.66 13.18 -21.55
N HIS A 192 -13.04 13.23 -20.37
CA HIS A 192 -11.70 13.80 -20.12
C HIS A 192 -10.71 12.80 -19.49
N LEU A 193 -11.05 11.50 -19.47
CA LEU A 193 -10.25 10.46 -18.81
C LEU A 193 -8.80 10.53 -19.29
N LYS A 194 -7.88 10.75 -18.34
CA LYS A 194 -6.50 10.33 -18.51
C LYS A 194 -6.43 8.88 -18.02
N ARG A 195 -5.66 8.02 -18.68
CA ARG A 195 -5.45 6.64 -18.21
C ARG A 195 -5.00 6.67 -16.75
N ALA A 196 -5.72 5.96 -15.89
CA ALA A 196 -5.34 5.80 -14.50
C ALA A 196 -3.95 5.15 -14.43
N ALA A 197 -3.00 5.82 -13.79
CA ALA A 197 -1.60 5.40 -13.70
C ALA A 197 -1.30 4.91 -12.27
N TYR A 198 -2.04 3.93 -11.79
CA TYR A 198 -1.80 3.33 -10.47
C TYR A 198 -1.15 1.95 -10.60
N GLN A 199 -0.29 1.61 -9.66
CA GLN A 199 0.27 0.27 -9.49
C GLN A 199 -0.51 -0.42 -8.36
N ALA A 200 -1.27 -1.46 -8.70
CA ALA A 200 -1.80 -2.38 -7.71
C ALA A 200 -0.69 -3.40 -7.37
N TYR A 201 -0.52 -3.68 -6.08
CA TYR A 201 0.42 -4.68 -5.55
C TYR A 201 -0.34 -5.75 -4.78
#